data_AF-A0A2P8W2V3-F1
#
_entry.id   AF-A0A2P8W2V3-F1
#
_cell.length_a   1.000
_cell.length_b   1.000
_cell.length_c   1.000
_cell.angle_alpha   90.00
_cell.angle_beta   90.00
_cell.angle_gamma   90.00
#
_symmetry.space_group_name_H-M   'P 1'
#
loop_
_entity.id
_entity.type
_entity.pdbx_description
1 polymer ?
#
loop_
_entity_poly.entity_id
_entity_poly.type
_entity_poly.pdbx_seq_one_letter_code
_entity_poly.pdbx_strand_id
1 'polypeptide(L)'
;MSDEKELMQSVLEPLLEDFRHWFERSLDLFESETVAEIEADQPSDLVAQVKTALTEVRAAQALFQATDGQVGVEAAKVMGWHRLVHACWGVAHRHRHQRPNPSNQADS
;
A
#
# COMPACT_ATOMS: atom_id res chain seq x y z
N MET A 1 14.41 -16.96 25.74
CA MET A 1 14.74 -16.42 24.39
C MET A 1 13.70 -16.80 23.33
N SER A 2 12.62 -17.54 23.65
CA SER A 2 11.54 -17.85 22.67
C SER A 2 10.51 -16.72 22.51
N ASP A 3 10.20 -15.99 23.58
CA ASP A 3 9.11 -15.00 23.59
C ASP A 3 9.31 -13.85 22.60
N GLU A 4 10.54 -13.39 22.39
CA GLU A 4 10.84 -12.29 21.46
C GLU A 4 10.65 -12.69 20.00
N LYS A 5 10.95 -13.96 19.67
CA LYS A 5 10.78 -14.49 18.31
C LYS A 5 9.30 -14.70 18.00
N GLU A 6 8.54 -15.29 18.92
CA GLU A 6 7.09 -15.46 18.76
C GLU A 6 6.37 -14.11 18.71
N LEU A 7 6.79 -13.14 19.53
CA LEU A 7 6.29 -11.76 19.46
C LEU A 7 6.59 -11.13 18.09
N MET A 8 7.81 -11.26 17.59
CA MET A 8 8.16 -10.72 16.28
C MET A 8 7.38 -11.39 15.15
N GLN A 9 7.15 -12.71 15.22
CA GLN A 9 6.35 -13.43 14.24
C GLN A 9 4.90 -12.97 14.24
N SER A 10 4.29 -12.86 15.43
CA SER A 10 2.90 -12.38 15.60
C SER A 10 2.70 -10.92 15.18
N VAL A 11 3.77 -10.12 15.06
CA VAL A 11 3.71 -8.74 14.56
C VAL A 11 3.99 -8.69 13.06
N LEU A 12 4.99 -9.41 12.58
CA LEU A 12 5.46 -9.30 11.20
C LEU A 12 4.44 -9.85 10.20
N GLU A 13 3.78 -10.97 10.50
CA GLU A 13 2.77 -11.55 9.62
C GLU A 13 1.59 -10.60 9.35
N PRO A 14 0.88 -10.07 10.37
CA PRO A 14 -0.20 -9.11 10.12
C PRO A 14 0.30 -7.80 9.51
N LEU A 15 1.52 -7.36 9.83
CA LEU A 15 2.09 -6.16 9.21
C LEU A 15 2.32 -6.34 7.70
N LEU A 16 2.81 -7.50 7.27
CA LEU A 16 2.96 -7.81 5.85
C LEU A 16 1.60 -7.91 5.15
N GLU A 17 0.59 -8.44 5.82
CA GLU A 17 -0.79 -8.47 5.33
C GLU A 17 -1.34 -7.06 5.11
N ASP A 18 -1.15 -6.17 6.08
CA ASP A 18 -1.56 -4.77 5.99
C ASP A 18 -0.90 -4.09 4.78
N PHE A 19 0.41 -4.24 4.60
CA PHE A 19 1.10 -3.66 3.44
C PHE A 19 0.55 -4.19 2.12
N ARG A 20 0.31 -5.51 2.01
CA ARG A 20 -0.27 -6.10 0.82
C ARG A 20 -1.63 -5.49 0.52
N HIS A 21 -2.53 -5.48 1.50
CA HIS A 21 -3.87 -4.93 1.38
C HIS A 21 -3.84 -3.47 0.91
N TRP A 22 -3.00 -2.63 1.52
CA TRP A 22 -2.91 -1.22 1.16
C TRP A 22 -2.33 -0.97 -0.23
N PHE A 23 -1.37 -1.78 -0.68
CA PHE A 23 -0.84 -1.66 -2.04
C PHE A 23 -1.84 -2.11 -3.09
N GLU A 24 -2.53 -3.24 -2.90
CA GLU A 24 -3.61 -3.69 -3.78
C GLU A 24 -4.69 -2.63 -3.89
N ARG A 25 -5.15 -2.12 -2.74
CA ARG A 25 -6.17 -1.07 -2.69
C ARG A 25 -5.74 0.24 -3.36
N SER A 26 -4.44 0.55 -3.34
CA SER A 26 -3.87 1.72 -3.99
C SER A 26 -3.83 1.54 -5.52
N LEU A 27 -3.47 0.35 -6.01
CA LEU A 27 -3.52 0.04 -7.43
C LEU A 27 -4.96 0.09 -7.97
N ASP A 28 -5.93 -0.49 -7.25
CA ASP A 28 -7.35 -0.40 -7.62
C ASP A 28 -7.83 1.05 -7.72
N LEU A 29 -7.32 1.93 -6.84
CA LEU A 29 -7.62 3.36 -6.92
C LEU A 29 -7.02 3.96 -8.19
N PHE A 30 -5.75 3.67 -8.50
CA PHE A 30 -5.07 4.21 -9.67
C PHE A 30 -5.65 3.73 -11.00
N GLU A 31 -6.16 2.51 -11.05
CA GLU A 31 -6.75 1.92 -12.26
C GLU A 31 -8.22 2.37 -12.49
N SER A 32 -8.86 3.00 -11.51
CA SER A 32 -10.21 3.53 -11.68
C SER A 32 -10.25 4.73 -12.64
N GLU A 33 -11.25 4.79 -13.54
CA GLU A 33 -11.39 5.80 -14.60
C GLU A 33 -11.31 7.26 -14.12
N THR A 34 -11.52 7.52 -12.82
CA THR A 34 -11.43 8.87 -12.22
C THR A 34 -9.99 9.32 -11.96
N VAL A 35 -8.99 8.44 -12.04
CA VAL A 35 -7.58 8.74 -11.78
C VAL A 35 -6.77 8.95 -13.07
N ALA A 36 -7.31 8.64 -14.25
CA ALA A 36 -6.69 8.98 -15.53
C ALA A 36 -6.41 10.50 -15.68
N GLU A 37 -7.22 11.36 -15.05
CA GLU A 37 -6.98 12.80 -14.96
C GLU A 37 -5.86 13.16 -13.97
N ILE A 38 -5.66 12.35 -12.93
CA ILE A 38 -4.55 12.51 -11.98
C ILE A 38 -3.24 12.04 -12.61
N GLU A 39 -3.29 11.02 -13.48
CA GLU A 39 -2.12 10.49 -14.21
C GLU A 39 -1.39 11.56 -15.03
N ALA A 40 -2.08 12.62 -15.46
CA ALA A 40 -1.46 13.76 -16.15
C ALA A 40 -0.47 14.56 -15.27
N ASP A 41 -0.62 14.48 -13.94
CA ASP A 41 0.20 15.21 -12.94
C ASP A 41 0.85 14.27 -11.89
N GLN A 42 0.60 12.97 -11.98
CA GLN A 42 1.23 11.96 -11.12
C GLN A 42 2.56 11.52 -11.74
N PRO A 43 3.63 11.35 -10.94
CA PRO A 43 4.79 10.64 -11.42
C PRO A 43 4.35 9.22 -11.78
N SER A 44 4.47 8.83 -13.05
CA SER A 44 4.34 7.43 -13.51
C SER A 44 5.19 6.45 -12.66
N ASP A 45 6.20 7.00 -11.99
CA ASP A 45 7.05 6.38 -10.99
C ASP A 45 6.29 5.83 -9.76
N LEU A 46 5.20 6.47 -9.29
CA LEU A 46 4.51 6.02 -8.08
C LEU A 46 3.78 4.68 -8.29
N VAL A 47 3.06 4.53 -9.40
CA VAL A 47 2.36 3.27 -9.74
C VAL A 47 3.37 2.13 -9.92
N ALA A 48 4.48 2.41 -10.61
CA ALA A 48 5.57 1.44 -10.76
C ALA A 48 6.16 1.03 -9.39
N GLN A 49 6.45 1.99 -8.51
CA GLN A 49 6.95 1.71 -7.16
C GLN A 49 5.97 0.86 -6.34
N VAL A 50 4.67 1.13 -6.42
CA VAL A 50 3.64 0.33 -5.71
C VAL A 50 3.58 -1.09 -6.25
N LYS A 51 3.69 -1.29 -7.57
CA LYS A 51 3.75 -2.64 -8.17
C LYS A 51 4.99 -3.40 -7.69
N THR A 52 6.15 -2.76 -7.68
CA THR A 52 7.39 -3.37 -7.16
C THR A 52 7.25 -3.72 -5.68
N ALA A 53 6.77 -2.80 -4.85
CA ALA A 53 6.60 -3.04 -3.41
C ALA A 53 5.60 -4.16 -3.13
N LEU A 54 4.50 -4.27 -3.90
CA LEU A 54 3.56 -5.37 -3.78
C LEU A 54 4.20 -6.72 -4.08
N THR A 55 5.06 -6.79 -5.12
CA THR A 55 5.83 -8.01 -5.40
C THR A 55 6.79 -8.35 -4.26
N GLU A 56 7.50 -7.36 -3.70
CA GLU A 56 8.40 -7.57 -2.57
C GLU A 56 7.67 -8.08 -1.33
N VAL A 57 6.53 -7.48 -0.97
CA VAL A 57 5.72 -7.89 0.19
C VAL A 57 5.20 -9.32 0.01
N ARG A 58 4.69 -9.66 -1.18
CA ARG A 58 4.24 -11.04 -1.47
C ARG A 58 5.38 -12.05 -1.36
N ALA A 59 6.57 -11.70 -1.85
CA ALA A 59 7.75 -12.54 -1.71
C ALA A 59 8.16 -12.70 -0.23
N ALA A 60 8.15 -11.62 0.54
CA ALA A 60 8.43 -11.65 1.97
C ALA A 60 7.42 -12.51 2.74
N GLN A 61 6.11 -12.40 2.44
CA GLN A 61 5.08 -13.26 3.02
C GLN A 61 5.31 -14.73 2.69
N ALA A 62 5.58 -15.06 1.42
CA ALA A 62 5.84 -16.43 1.01
C ALA A 62 7.07 -17.02 1.69
N LEU A 63 8.17 -16.27 1.79
CA LEU A 63 9.38 -16.69 2.49
C LEU A 63 9.15 -16.84 4.00
N PHE A 64 8.42 -15.91 4.61
CA PHE A 64 8.07 -15.97 6.02
C PHE A 64 7.26 -17.24 6.34
N GLN A 65 6.24 -17.55 5.53
CA GLN A 65 5.42 -18.76 5.68
C GLN A 65 6.22 -20.04 5.41
N ALA A 66 7.03 -20.08 4.34
CA ALA A 66 7.83 -21.25 3.97
C ALA A 66 8.93 -21.58 4.98
N THR A 67 9.26 -20.65 5.88
CA THR A 67 10.32 -20.81 6.89
C THR A 67 9.76 -20.84 8.31
N ASP A 68 8.46 -21.05 8.51
CA ASP A 68 7.82 -21.02 9.84
C ASP A 68 8.18 -19.75 10.64
N GLY A 69 8.22 -18.61 9.94
CA GLY A 69 8.56 -17.29 10.48
C GLY A 69 10.00 -17.16 10.96
N GLN A 70 10.93 -18.03 10.51
CA GLN A 70 12.33 -17.98 10.91
C GLN A 70 13.11 -16.86 10.19
N VAL A 71 12.61 -16.38 9.06
CA VAL A 71 13.23 -15.28 8.29
C VAL A 71 12.53 -13.96 8.61
N GLY A 72 13.29 -12.98 9.06
CA GLY A 72 12.82 -11.60 9.24
C GLY A 72 12.93 -10.77 7.97
N VAL A 73 12.29 -9.60 7.96
CA VAL A 73 12.41 -8.59 6.90
C VAL A 73 13.29 -7.45 7.37
N GLU A 74 14.15 -6.93 6.49
CA GLU A 74 14.98 -5.77 6.80
C GLU A 74 14.12 -4.56 7.19
N ALA A 75 14.42 -3.93 8.33
CA ALA A 75 13.67 -2.77 8.81
C ALA A 75 13.65 -1.61 7.79
N ALA A 76 14.71 -1.45 6.99
CA ALA A 76 14.76 -0.46 5.92
C ALA A 76 13.69 -0.69 4.84
N LYS A 77 13.39 -1.96 4.51
CA LYS A 77 12.33 -2.32 3.56
C LYS A 77 10.95 -2.00 4.12
N VAL A 78 10.69 -2.38 5.37
CA VAL A 78 9.44 -2.05 6.08
C VAL A 78 9.19 -0.54 6.11
N MET A 79 10.22 0.26 6.42
CA MET A 79 10.11 1.72 6.41
C MET A 79 9.89 2.29 5.01
N GLY A 80 10.48 1.67 3.98
CA GLY A 80 10.22 1.99 2.58
C GLY A 80 8.74 1.81 2.22
N TRP A 81 8.19 0.64 2.55
CA TRP A 81 6.78 0.32 2.29
C TRP A 81 5.83 1.26 3.04
N HIS A 82 6.13 1.59 4.30
CA HIS A 82 5.34 2.54 5.08
C HIS A 82 5.28 3.93 4.43
N ARG A 83 6.42 4.46 3.99
CA ARG A 83 6.45 5.76 3.27
C ARG A 83 5.63 5.72 1.98
N LEU A 84 5.67 4.59 1.28
CA LEU A 84 4.93 4.41 0.04
C LEU A 84 3.41 4.36 0.28
N VAL A 85 2.94 3.66 1.31
CA VAL A 85 1.52 3.68 1.72
C VAL A 85 1.06 5.10 2.04
N HIS A 86 1.85 5.87 2.79
CA HIS A 86 1.54 7.27 3.08
C HIS A 86 1.45 8.14 1.81
N ALA A 87 2.33 7.92 0.84
CA ALA A 87 2.29 8.63 -0.44
C ALA A 87 0.97 8.32 -1.19
N CYS A 88 0.55 7.04 -1.24
CA CYS A 88 -0.71 6.63 -1.84
C CYS A 88 -1.92 7.27 -1.16
N TRP A 89 -1.94 7.33 0.17
CA TRP A 89 -3.01 8.02 0.90
C TRP A 89 -3.07 9.51 0.59
N GLY A 90 -1.92 10.17 0.41
CA GLY A 90 -1.86 11.56 -0.02
C GLY A 90 -2.55 11.80 -1.37
N VAL A 91 -2.36 10.89 -2.32
CA VAL A 91 -3.05 10.93 -3.62
C VAL A 91 -4.56 10.72 -3.43
N ALA A 92 -4.95 9.68 -2.70
CA ALA A 92 -6.36 9.37 -2.43
C ALA A 92 -7.10 10.53 -1.75
N HIS A 93 -6.42 11.21 -0.81
CA HIS A 93 -6.96 12.39 -0.13
C HIS A 93 -7.19 13.54 -1.09
N ARG A 94 -6.20 13.90 -1.92
CA ARG A 94 -6.34 14.97 -2.94
C ARG A 94 -7.48 14.68 -3.91
N HIS A 95 -7.59 13.44 -4.38
CA HIS A 95 -8.67 13.01 -5.27
C HIS A 95 -10.06 13.21 -4.65
N ARG A 96 -10.24 12.89 -3.37
CA ARG A 96 -11.53 13.09 -2.67
C ARG A 96 -11.90 14.57 -2.54
N HIS A 97 -10.93 15.45 -2.32
CA HIS A 97 -11.17 16.90 -2.18
C HIS A 97 -11.38 17.62 -3.51
N GLN A 98 -10.88 17.07 -4.62
CA GLN A 98 -11.05 17.65 -5.96
C GLN A 98 -12.40 17.30 -6.61
N ARG A 99 -13.11 16.27 -6.13
CA ARG A 99 -14.47 15.96 -6.60
C ARG A 99 -15.48 16.87 -5.91
N PRO A 100 -16.14 17.81 -6.63
CA PRO A 100 -17.26 18.55 -6.06
C PRO A 100 -18.43 17.57 -5.85
N ASN A 101 -19.11 17.71 -4.73
CA ASN A 101 -20.33 16.96 -4.43
C ASN A 101 -21.39 17.18 -5.55
N PRO A 102 -21.87 16.16 -6.27
CA PRO A 102 -22.81 16.35 -7.39
C PRO A 102 -24.27 16.63 -6.94
N SER A 103 -24.51 17.02 -5.70
CA SER A 103 -25.86 17.22 -5.14
C SER A 103 -26.23 18.69 -4.91
N ASN A 104 -26.02 19.55 -5.92
CA ASN A 104 -26.66 20.87 -5.95
C ASN A 104 -26.84 21.43 -7.37
N GLN A 105 -27.47 20.66 -8.26
CA GLN A 105 -27.87 21.17 -9.58
C GLN A 105 -29.19 20.53 -10.04
N ALA A 106 -30.24 20.72 -9.24
CA ALA A 106 -31.62 20.48 -9.64
C ALA A 106 -32.51 21.39 -8.77
N ASP A 107 -32.48 22.70 -9.06
CA ASP A 107 -33.60 23.63 -8.85
C ASP A 107 -33.17 25.03 -9.34
N SER A 108 -33.52 25.34 -10.58
CA SER A 108 -33.67 26.70 -11.12
C SER A 108 -34.74 26.68 -12.19
#